data_AF-A0A1L9MUT9-F1
#
_entry.id   AF-A0A1L9MUT9-F1
#
_cell.length_a   1.000
_cell.length_b   1.000
_cell.length_c   1.000
_cell.angle_alpha   90.00
_cell.angle_beta   90.00
_cell.angle_gamma   90.00
#
_symmetry.space_group_name_H-M   'P 1'
#
loop_
_entity.id
_entity.type
_entity.pdbx_description
1 polymer ?
#
loop_
_entity_poly.entity_id
_entity_poly.type
_entity_poly.pdbx_seq_one_letter_code
_entity_poly.pdbx_strand_id
1 'polypeptide(L)'
;MKLSKSIPDSMRHTLVKASSSIFEPIEAFLERSGKTQKAQRLRKLQHQCIGLSEDQWQYIDDYFENEEFLYLILQARDQELQTWKKMKSEEPPSDDPNEMNNYKEKLRESERKLEEYNNDVRSTEGVKKLLKWKMGHTPLYRAMDSQRRDANWYLRDTWLREKCVREGGCCGRSCGCCEKPRCTRSYREALGHCTPMCECCDGYRGKRIRVVASDFVALGQVDLISREGKRYMHSKISYSGRVKFNPRKEKTDEISARLMNAYVWGLDGRRG
;
A
#
# COMPACT_ATOMS: atom_id res chain seq x y z
N MET A 1 -24.80 12.79 -12.90
CA MET A 1 -23.97 13.99 -13.15
C MET A 1 -22.99 13.72 -14.28
N LYS A 2 -23.01 14.53 -15.35
CA LYS A 2 -22.15 14.41 -16.54
C LYS A 2 -20.96 15.40 -16.56
N LEU A 3 -20.83 16.27 -15.54
CA LEU A 3 -19.86 17.38 -15.51
C LEU A 3 -18.39 16.94 -15.58
N SER A 4 -18.03 15.79 -15.01
CA SER A 4 -16.63 15.35 -15.00
C SER A 4 -16.08 15.05 -16.41
N LYS A 5 -16.95 14.67 -17.36
CA LYS A 5 -16.58 14.34 -18.74
C LYS A 5 -16.40 15.58 -19.63
N SER A 6 -16.98 16.72 -19.23
CA SER A 6 -16.91 17.98 -19.98
C SER A 6 -15.80 18.92 -19.52
N ILE A 7 -15.10 18.60 -18.44
CA ILE A 7 -13.99 19.42 -17.91
C ILE A 7 -12.69 19.01 -18.62
N PRO A 8 -11.98 19.94 -19.30
CA PRO A 8 -10.66 19.69 -19.86
C PRO A 8 -9.64 19.34 -18.77
N ASP A 9 -8.70 18.44 -19.07
CA ASP A 9 -7.69 17.99 -18.10
C ASP A 9 -6.84 19.15 -17.55
N SER A 10 -6.47 20.09 -18.42
CA SER A 10 -5.72 21.32 -18.08
C SER A 10 -6.40 22.19 -17.03
N MET A 11 -7.74 22.21 -16.99
CA MET A 11 -8.51 22.97 -15.99
C MET A 11 -8.76 22.17 -14.72
N ARG A 12 -8.69 20.84 -14.81
CA ARG A 12 -9.12 19.94 -13.74
C ARG A 12 -8.25 20.07 -12.50
N HIS A 13 -6.94 20.24 -12.67
CA HIS A 13 -6.03 20.45 -11.55
C HIS A 13 -6.43 21.68 -10.72
N THR A 14 -6.68 22.80 -11.38
CA THR A 14 -7.11 24.06 -10.75
C THR A 14 -8.48 23.91 -10.09
N LEU A 15 -9.43 23.26 -10.75
CA LEU A 15 -10.77 23.03 -10.21
C LEU A 15 -10.76 22.14 -8.96
N VAL A 16 -9.97 21.06 -8.97
CA VAL A 16 -9.79 20.21 -7.78
C VAL A 16 -9.24 21.05 -6.63
N LYS A 17 -8.17 21.82 -6.84
CA LYS A 17 -7.57 22.65 -5.79
C LYS A 17 -8.56 23.70 -5.25
N ALA A 18 -9.24 24.43 -6.12
CA ALA A 18 -10.22 25.45 -5.73
C ALA A 18 -11.40 24.84 -4.96
N SER A 19 -11.93 23.71 -5.43
CA SER A 19 -13.02 23.01 -4.75
C SER A 19 -12.60 22.53 -3.36
N SER A 20 -11.39 21.99 -3.23
CA SER A 20 -10.88 21.50 -1.95
C SER A 20 -10.76 22.60 -0.92
N SER A 21 -10.30 23.80 -1.31
CA SER A 21 -10.27 24.96 -0.40
C SER A 21 -11.64 25.35 0.14
N ILE A 22 -12.73 25.07 -0.59
CA ILE A 22 -14.11 25.33 -0.16
C ILE A 22 -14.63 24.19 0.73
N PHE A 23 -14.40 22.94 0.33
CA PHE A 23 -15.04 21.79 0.97
C PHE A 23 -14.26 21.20 2.14
N GLU A 24 -12.93 21.33 2.20
CA GLU A 24 -12.12 20.81 3.32
C GLU A 24 -12.58 21.32 4.69
N PRO A 25 -12.86 22.64 4.89
CA PRO A 25 -13.39 23.13 6.16
C PRO A 25 -14.74 22.50 6.54
N ILE A 26 -15.61 22.27 5.56
CA ILE A 26 -16.94 21.67 5.76
C ILE A 26 -16.79 20.19 6.12
N GLU A 27 -15.93 19.46 5.42
CA GLU A 27 -15.59 18.07 5.73
C GLU A 27 -15.05 17.94 7.16
N ALA A 28 -14.12 18.82 7.55
CA ALA A 28 -13.54 18.81 8.88
C ALA A 28 -14.58 19.12 9.97
N PHE A 29 -15.50 20.05 9.70
CA PHE A 29 -16.62 20.32 10.61
C PHE A 29 -17.55 19.11 10.77
N LEU A 30 -17.88 18.43 9.66
CA LEU A 30 -18.67 17.20 9.68
C LEU A 30 -17.98 16.10 10.48
N GLU A 31 -16.67 15.90 10.29
CA GLU A 31 -15.88 14.93 11.06
C GLU A 31 -15.85 15.25 12.56
N ARG A 32 -15.57 16.51 12.95
CA ARG A 32 -15.57 16.94 14.35
C ARG A 32 -16.92 16.77 15.04
N SER A 33 -18.00 16.87 14.27
CA SER A 33 -19.37 16.66 14.75
C SER A 33 -19.80 15.18 14.75
N GLY A 34 -18.87 14.23 14.55
CA GLY A 34 -19.16 12.80 14.48
C GLY A 34 -19.87 12.34 13.20
N LYS A 35 -20.11 13.24 12.23
CA LYS A 35 -20.83 12.97 10.97
C LYS A 35 -19.88 12.47 9.88
N THR A 36 -19.00 11.53 10.20
CA THR A 36 -17.94 11.01 9.32
C THR A 36 -18.47 10.45 8.00
N GLN A 37 -19.59 9.72 8.02
CA GLN A 37 -20.26 9.20 6.82
C GLN A 37 -20.74 10.32 5.89
N LYS A 38 -21.22 11.45 6.44
CA LYS A 38 -21.61 12.61 5.62
C LYS A 38 -20.40 13.28 4.99
N ALA A 39 -19.28 13.39 5.72
CA ALA A 39 -18.01 13.87 5.18
C ALA A 39 -17.52 12.99 4.02
N GLN A 40 -17.58 11.66 4.16
CA GLN A 40 -17.19 10.74 3.10
C GLN A 40 -18.08 10.81 1.86
N ARG A 41 -19.40 10.93 2.04
CA ARG A 41 -20.34 11.16 0.93
C ARG A 41 -20.04 12.47 0.19
N LEU A 42 -19.70 13.53 0.92
CA LEU A 42 -19.33 14.82 0.34
C LEU A 42 -18.04 14.72 -0.49
N ARG A 43 -17.01 14.01 -0.02
CA ARG A 43 -15.78 13.76 -0.79
C ARG A 43 -16.03 12.96 -2.05
N LYS A 44 -16.82 11.87 -1.94
CA LYS A 44 -17.21 11.07 -3.10
C LYS A 44 -17.98 11.89 -4.12
N LEU A 45 -18.89 12.76 -3.67
CA LEU A 45 -19.62 13.68 -4.54
C LEU A 45 -18.66 14.63 -5.25
N GLN A 46 -17.76 15.32 -4.54
CA GLN A 46 -16.74 16.19 -5.16
C GLN A 46 -15.95 15.44 -6.24
N HIS A 47 -15.47 14.24 -5.92
CA HIS A 47 -14.75 13.39 -6.88
C HIS A 47 -15.61 13.04 -8.11
N GLN A 48 -16.89 12.70 -7.92
CA GLN A 48 -17.80 12.39 -9.02
C GLN A 48 -18.16 13.61 -9.88
N CYS A 49 -18.16 14.81 -9.30
CA CYS A 49 -18.44 16.07 -9.99
C CYS A 49 -17.26 16.51 -10.86
N ILE A 50 -16.07 16.53 -10.25
CA ILE A 50 -14.88 17.19 -10.80
C ILE A 50 -13.92 16.18 -11.42
N GLY A 51 -13.83 14.96 -10.89
CA GLY A 51 -12.84 13.96 -11.28
C GLY A 51 -11.42 14.32 -10.81
N LEU A 52 -10.44 13.57 -11.32
CA LEU A 52 -9.01 13.81 -11.16
C LEU A 52 -8.36 13.96 -12.54
N SER A 53 -7.27 14.71 -12.64
CA SER A 53 -6.50 14.83 -13.88
C SER A 53 -5.73 13.55 -14.18
N GLU A 54 -5.19 13.42 -15.39
CA GLU A 54 -4.39 12.25 -15.77
C GLU A 54 -3.20 12.02 -14.83
N ASP A 55 -2.44 13.08 -14.51
CA ASP A 55 -1.34 13.01 -13.55
C ASP A 55 -1.82 12.64 -12.14
N GLN A 56 -2.96 13.20 -11.71
CA GLN A 56 -3.52 12.89 -10.39
C GLN A 56 -3.98 11.44 -10.29
N TRP A 57 -4.54 10.89 -11.36
CA TRP A 57 -4.84 9.47 -11.43
C TRP A 57 -3.58 8.61 -11.45
N GLN A 58 -2.54 9.03 -12.15
CA GLN A 58 -1.25 8.32 -12.12
C GLN A 58 -0.69 8.28 -10.70
N TYR A 59 -0.72 9.37 -9.94
CA TYR A 59 -0.31 9.38 -8.54
C TYR A 59 -1.14 8.42 -7.66
N ILE A 60 -2.44 8.25 -7.95
CA ILE A 60 -3.29 7.30 -7.25
C ILE A 60 -2.88 5.86 -7.56
N ASP A 61 -2.66 5.56 -8.84
CA ASP A 61 -2.19 4.24 -9.29
C ASP A 61 -0.84 3.91 -8.64
N ASP A 62 0.10 4.86 -8.66
CA ASP A 62 1.42 4.75 -8.02
C ASP A 62 1.29 4.53 -6.51
N TYR A 63 0.33 5.19 -5.84
CA TYR A 63 0.15 5.04 -4.39
C TYR A 63 -0.28 3.63 -4.01
N PHE A 64 -1.22 3.04 -4.75
CA PHE A 64 -1.68 1.67 -4.48
C PHE A 64 -0.58 0.65 -4.76
N GLU A 65 0.14 0.78 -5.86
CA GLU A 65 1.27 -0.11 -6.18
C GLU A 65 2.40 0.06 -5.15
N ASN A 66 2.78 1.29 -4.79
CA ASN A 66 3.82 1.58 -3.81
C ASN A 66 3.45 1.08 -2.41
N GLU A 67 2.18 1.14 -2.02
CA GLU A 67 1.71 0.56 -0.77
C GLU A 67 1.85 -0.95 -0.73
N GLU A 68 1.43 -1.65 -1.79
CA GLU A 68 1.62 -3.09 -1.89
C GLU A 68 3.10 -3.46 -1.88
N PHE A 69 3.93 -2.67 -2.57
CA PHE A 69 5.38 -2.82 -2.59
C PHE A 69 5.98 -2.69 -1.18
N LEU A 70 5.56 -1.69 -0.42
CA LEU A 70 6.00 -1.49 0.95
C LEU A 70 5.69 -2.70 1.82
N TYR A 71 4.47 -3.25 1.72
CA TYR A 71 4.11 -4.45 2.47
C TYR A 71 4.91 -5.69 2.07
N LEU A 72 5.21 -5.86 0.77
CA LEU A 72 6.07 -6.93 0.28
C LEU A 72 7.48 -6.84 0.88
N ILE A 73 8.11 -5.67 0.81
CA ILE A 73 9.46 -5.47 1.38
C ILE A 73 9.44 -5.72 2.88
N LEU A 74 8.46 -5.16 3.61
CA LEU A 74 8.40 -5.29 5.06
C LEU A 74 8.30 -6.75 5.49
N GLN A 75 7.49 -7.56 4.80
CA GLN A 75 7.38 -9.00 5.09
C GLN A 75 8.65 -9.77 4.72
N ALA A 76 9.27 -9.47 3.57
CA ALA A 76 10.55 -10.07 3.18
C ALA A 76 11.66 -9.76 4.19
N ARG A 77 11.73 -8.50 4.63
CA ARG A 77 12.66 -8.03 5.64
C ARG A 77 12.46 -8.71 6.98
N ASP A 78 11.22 -8.84 7.43
CA ASP A 78 10.92 -9.50 8.71
C ASP A 78 11.36 -10.97 8.67
N GLN A 79 11.10 -11.68 7.57
CA GLN A 79 11.57 -13.05 7.36
C GLN A 79 13.12 -13.15 7.44
N GLU A 80 13.83 -12.27 6.74
CA GLU A 80 15.30 -12.23 6.78
C GLU A 80 15.80 -11.90 8.20
N LEU A 81 15.11 -11.01 8.92
CA LEU A 81 15.48 -10.64 10.29
C LEU A 81 15.30 -11.81 11.26
N GLN A 82 14.21 -12.57 11.15
CA GLN A 82 14.03 -13.78 11.96
C GLN A 82 15.09 -14.83 11.64
N THR A 83 15.43 -15.00 10.37
CA THR A 83 16.49 -15.91 9.91
C THR A 83 17.86 -15.51 10.49
N TRP A 84 18.22 -14.23 10.38
CA TRP A 84 19.45 -13.69 10.95
C TRP A 84 19.52 -13.85 12.46
N LYS A 85 18.43 -13.55 13.19
CA LYS A 85 18.35 -13.73 14.64
C LYS A 85 18.57 -15.18 15.04
N LYS A 86 17.93 -16.11 14.32
CA LYS A 86 18.08 -17.54 14.55
C LYS A 86 19.53 -17.99 14.35
N MET A 87 20.15 -17.62 13.23
CA MET A 87 21.56 -17.91 12.95
C MET A 87 22.48 -17.38 14.05
N LYS A 88 22.22 -16.16 14.55
CA LYS A 88 23.03 -15.52 15.60
C LYS A 88 22.83 -16.13 16.99
N SER A 89 21.65 -16.70 17.25
CA SER A 89 21.35 -17.39 18.52
C SER A 89 21.88 -18.82 18.56
N GLU A 90 22.10 -19.44 17.40
CA GLU A 90 22.69 -20.77 17.30
C GLU A 90 24.22 -20.63 17.40
N GLU A 91 24.86 -21.51 18.18
CA GLU A 91 26.33 -21.58 18.24
C GLU A 91 26.90 -21.95 16.86
N PRO A 92 28.16 -21.57 16.54
CA PRO A 92 28.79 -22.00 15.31
C PRO A 92 28.72 -23.53 15.19
N PRO A 93 28.38 -24.07 14.00
CA PRO A 93 28.09 -25.49 13.85
C PRO A 93 29.29 -26.41 14.15
N SER A 94 30.52 -25.89 14.09
CA SER A 94 31.76 -26.63 14.29
C SER A 94 32.96 -25.69 14.51
N ASP A 95 34.02 -26.22 15.12
CA ASP A 95 35.36 -25.61 15.17
C ASP A 95 36.13 -25.76 13.85
N ASP A 96 35.58 -26.49 12.87
CA ASP A 96 36.16 -26.61 11.53
C ASP A 96 36.27 -25.22 10.86
N PRO A 97 37.47 -24.81 10.40
CA PRO A 97 37.68 -23.49 9.80
C PRO A 97 36.82 -23.21 8.55
N ASN A 98 36.50 -24.22 7.74
CA ASN A 98 35.67 -24.03 6.55
C ASN A 98 34.20 -23.84 6.93
N GLU A 99 33.70 -24.62 7.89
CA GLU A 99 32.34 -24.45 8.42
C GLU A 99 32.16 -23.09 9.09
N MET A 100 33.16 -22.65 9.87
CA MET A 100 33.20 -21.33 10.48
C MET A 100 33.20 -20.21 9.42
N ASN A 101 33.97 -20.35 8.34
CA ASN A 101 34.00 -19.35 7.27
C ASN A 101 32.65 -19.29 6.52
N ASN A 102 32.05 -20.43 6.22
CA ASN A 102 30.73 -20.51 5.59
C ASN A 102 29.63 -19.88 6.47
N TYR A 103 29.68 -20.12 7.78
CA TYR A 103 28.78 -19.48 8.75
C TYR A 103 28.93 -17.95 8.72
N LYS A 104 30.17 -17.44 8.77
CA LYS A 104 30.44 -15.99 8.67
C LYS A 104 29.95 -15.39 7.35
N GLU A 105 30.12 -16.09 6.24
CA GLU A 105 29.58 -15.62 4.95
C GLU A 105 28.06 -15.56 4.93
N LYS A 106 27.37 -16.58 5.47
CA LYS A 106 25.90 -16.57 5.57
C LYS A 106 25.40 -15.40 6.42
N LEU A 107 26.06 -15.10 7.54
CA LEU A 107 25.73 -13.94 8.36
C LEU A 107 25.92 -12.62 7.61
N ARG A 108 27.08 -12.44 6.94
CA ARG A 108 27.36 -11.25 6.12
C ARG A 108 26.32 -11.06 5.01
N GLU A 109 25.96 -12.13 4.33
CA GLU A 109 24.96 -12.11 3.27
C GLU A 109 23.57 -11.73 3.81
N SER A 110 23.20 -12.23 4.99
CA SER A 110 21.95 -11.87 5.66
C SER A 110 21.94 -10.40 6.10
N GLU A 111 23.05 -9.90 6.64
CA GLU A 111 23.21 -8.48 6.98
C GLU A 111 23.10 -7.57 5.75
N ARG A 112 23.72 -7.96 4.63
CA ARG A 112 23.63 -7.24 3.35
C ARG A 112 22.18 -7.16 2.87
N LYS A 113 21.44 -8.27 2.87
CA LYS A 113 20.02 -8.30 2.51
C LYS A 113 19.15 -7.43 3.42
N LEU A 114 19.40 -7.47 4.72
CA LEU A 114 18.69 -6.62 5.68
C LEU A 114 18.93 -5.14 5.39
N GLU A 115 20.15 -4.76 5.01
CA GLU A 115 20.46 -3.39 4.64
C GLU A 115 19.81 -2.98 3.31
N GLU A 116 19.81 -3.86 2.32
CA GLU A 116 19.07 -3.66 1.07
C GLU A 116 17.58 -3.42 1.34
N TYR A 117 16.94 -4.29 2.12
CA TYR A 117 15.55 -4.11 2.51
C TYR A 117 15.31 -2.82 3.30
N ASN A 118 16.24 -2.40 4.16
CA ASN A 118 16.11 -1.12 4.87
C ASN A 118 16.12 0.07 3.90
N ASN A 119 16.98 0.03 2.89
CA ASN A 119 17.07 1.08 1.87
C ASN A 119 15.85 1.07 0.95
N ASP A 120 15.32 -0.12 0.64
CA ASP A 120 14.07 -0.31 -0.10
C ASP A 120 12.87 0.27 0.65
N VAL A 121 12.73 -0.04 1.95
CA VAL A 121 11.69 0.53 2.80
C VAL A 121 11.79 2.05 2.82
N ARG A 122 12.97 2.61 3.10
CA ARG A 122 13.19 4.06 3.18
C ARG A 122 12.83 4.77 1.88
N SER A 123 13.24 4.18 0.75
CA SER A 123 12.96 4.72 -0.58
C SER A 123 11.46 4.68 -0.90
N THR A 124 10.80 3.55 -0.61
CA THR A 124 9.37 3.36 -0.84
C THR A 124 8.54 4.31 0.03
N GLU A 125 8.89 4.47 1.31
CA GLU A 125 8.27 5.45 2.21
C GLU A 125 8.47 6.90 1.73
N GLY A 126 9.65 7.21 1.17
CA GLY A 126 9.93 8.51 0.54
C GLY A 126 8.99 8.80 -0.63
N VAL A 127 8.81 7.83 -1.53
CA VAL A 127 7.83 7.92 -2.64
C VAL A 127 6.42 8.10 -2.09
N LYS A 128 6.01 7.28 -1.10
CA LYS A 128 4.70 7.41 -0.47
C LYS A 128 4.49 8.81 0.10
N LYS A 129 5.47 9.37 0.80
CA LYS A 129 5.40 10.74 1.35
C LYS A 129 5.22 11.80 0.25
N LEU A 130 5.93 11.67 -0.87
CA LEU A 130 5.76 12.55 -2.02
C LEU A 130 4.35 12.44 -2.63
N LEU A 131 3.87 11.22 -2.86
CA LEU A 131 2.53 10.96 -3.40
C LEU A 131 1.44 11.54 -2.50
N LYS A 132 1.59 11.41 -1.17
CA LYS A 132 0.71 12.06 -0.19
C LYS A 132 0.71 13.58 -0.31
N TRP A 133 1.88 14.19 -0.51
CA TRP A 133 1.97 15.63 -0.73
C TRP A 133 1.31 16.06 -2.04
N LYS A 134 1.56 15.34 -3.14
CA LYS A 134 0.98 15.61 -4.46
C LYS A 134 -0.53 15.47 -4.52
N MET A 135 -1.11 14.58 -3.70
CA MET A 135 -2.53 14.24 -3.74
C MET A 135 -3.32 14.69 -2.52
N GLY A 136 -2.67 15.25 -1.50
CA GLY A 136 -3.29 15.56 -0.20
C GLY A 136 -4.55 16.41 -0.31
N HIS A 137 -4.58 17.31 -1.29
CA HIS A 137 -5.70 18.20 -1.58
C HIS A 137 -6.79 17.55 -2.45
N THR A 138 -6.66 16.29 -2.87
CA THR A 138 -7.70 15.65 -3.69
C THR A 138 -8.79 15.05 -2.80
N PRO A 139 -10.08 15.14 -3.17
CA PRO A 139 -11.16 14.57 -2.36
C PRO A 139 -11.04 13.04 -2.22
N LEU A 140 -10.48 12.36 -3.24
CA LEU A 140 -10.23 10.93 -3.21
C LEU A 140 -9.17 10.59 -2.14
N TYR A 141 -8.01 11.25 -2.15
CA TYR A 141 -6.98 11.00 -1.14
C TYR A 141 -7.47 11.35 0.27
N ARG A 142 -8.18 12.46 0.46
CA ARG A 142 -8.76 12.80 1.78
C ARG A 142 -9.74 11.75 2.27
N ALA A 143 -10.51 11.13 1.37
CA ALA A 143 -11.41 10.05 1.73
C ALA A 143 -10.65 8.81 2.20
N MET A 144 -9.62 8.43 1.45
CA MET A 144 -8.70 7.35 1.79
C MET A 144 -7.99 7.58 3.14
N ASP A 145 -7.43 8.78 3.35
CA ASP A 145 -6.75 9.14 4.60
C ASP A 145 -7.70 9.06 5.81
N SER A 146 -8.94 9.57 5.65
CA SER A 146 -9.97 9.51 6.70
C SER A 146 -10.34 8.08 7.09
N GLN A 147 -10.45 7.13 6.13
CA GLN A 147 -10.67 5.71 6.46
C GLN A 147 -9.51 5.12 7.27
N ARG A 148 -8.28 5.49 6.90
CA ARG A 148 -7.05 4.91 7.45
C ARG A 148 -6.63 5.48 8.80
N ARG A 149 -7.35 6.48 9.33
CA ARG A 149 -7.15 6.95 10.71
C ARG A 149 -7.52 5.91 11.75
N ASP A 150 -8.43 5.01 11.40
CA ASP A 150 -8.71 3.83 12.20
C ASP A 150 -7.62 2.78 11.95
N ALA A 151 -6.90 2.38 13.00
CA ALA A 151 -5.82 1.39 12.91
C ALA A 151 -6.29 0.04 12.32
N ASN A 152 -7.57 -0.30 12.48
CA ASN A 152 -8.16 -1.57 12.01
C ASN A 152 -8.87 -1.45 10.65
N TRP A 153 -8.67 -0.35 9.91
CA TRP A 153 -9.38 -0.10 8.64
C TRP A 153 -9.31 -1.29 7.67
N TYR A 154 -8.15 -1.94 7.60
CA TYR A 154 -7.87 -3.05 6.70
C TYR A 154 -8.59 -4.35 7.10
N LEU A 155 -9.06 -4.48 8.35
CA LEU A 155 -9.83 -5.66 8.81
C LEU A 155 -11.34 -5.42 8.82
N ARG A 156 -11.78 -4.16 8.90
CA ARG A 156 -13.22 -3.83 8.99
C ARG A 156 -13.98 -4.13 7.72
N ASP A 157 -13.31 -4.02 6.58
CA ASP A 157 -13.92 -4.30 5.30
C ASP A 157 -13.81 -5.80 4.96
N THR A 158 -14.99 -6.43 4.86
CA THR A 158 -15.11 -7.87 4.54
C THR A 158 -14.47 -8.22 3.20
N TRP A 159 -14.50 -7.32 2.22
CA TRP A 159 -13.92 -7.57 0.90
C TRP A 159 -12.40 -7.57 0.92
N LEU A 160 -11.74 -6.77 1.77
CA LEU A 160 -10.28 -6.83 1.94
C LEU A 160 -9.84 -8.18 2.50
N ARG A 161 -10.59 -8.71 3.47
CA ARG A 161 -10.38 -10.05 4.01
C ARG A 161 -10.59 -11.11 2.92
N GLU A 162 -11.67 -11.03 2.16
CA GLU A 162 -11.93 -11.92 1.03
C GLU A 162 -10.84 -11.83 -0.05
N LYS A 163 -10.34 -10.63 -0.37
CA LYS A 163 -9.23 -10.44 -1.30
C LYS A 163 -8.01 -11.19 -0.80
N CYS A 164 -7.66 -11.03 0.47
CA CYS A 164 -6.57 -11.77 1.09
C CYS A 164 -6.79 -13.28 0.95
N VAL A 165 -8.00 -13.81 1.21
CA VAL A 165 -8.30 -15.25 1.01
C VAL A 165 -8.13 -15.68 -0.44
N ARG A 166 -8.67 -14.94 -1.41
CA ARG A 166 -8.57 -15.24 -2.85
C ARG A 166 -7.12 -15.27 -3.34
N GLU A 167 -6.27 -14.44 -2.76
CA GLU A 167 -4.83 -14.39 -3.04
C GLU A 167 -4.03 -15.51 -2.31
N GLY A 168 -4.72 -16.47 -1.68
CA GLY A 168 -4.11 -17.56 -0.90
C GLY A 168 -3.60 -17.12 0.48
N GLY A 169 -4.03 -15.94 0.91
CA GLY A 169 -3.61 -15.26 2.12
C GLY A 169 -4.26 -15.81 3.40
N CYS A 170 -3.86 -15.19 4.50
CA CYS A 170 -4.03 -15.76 5.83
C CYS A 170 -5.38 -15.39 6.50
N CYS A 171 -6.23 -14.54 5.89
CA CYS A 171 -7.52 -14.10 6.47
C CYS A 171 -8.61 -15.18 6.59
N GLY A 172 -8.47 -16.30 5.90
CA GLY A 172 -9.39 -17.45 5.98
C GLY A 172 -8.88 -18.53 6.93
N ARG A 173 -7.84 -18.24 7.71
CA ARG A 173 -7.15 -19.20 8.58
C ARG A 173 -7.08 -18.66 10.01
N SER A 174 -6.86 -19.55 10.97
CA SER A 174 -6.72 -19.24 12.40
C SER A 174 -5.33 -18.72 12.80
N CYS A 175 -4.38 -18.56 11.86
CA CYS A 175 -3.01 -18.17 12.19
C CYS A 175 -2.85 -16.72 12.70
N GLY A 176 -3.89 -15.88 12.54
CA GLY A 176 -3.91 -14.50 13.05
C GLY A 176 -2.87 -13.58 12.40
N CYS A 177 -2.21 -13.99 11.30
CA CYS A 177 -1.13 -13.21 10.72
C CYS A 177 -1.58 -11.79 10.37
N CYS A 178 -2.77 -11.60 9.79
CA CYS A 178 -3.27 -10.29 9.37
C CYS A 178 -3.46 -9.30 10.52
N GLU A 179 -3.68 -9.77 11.75
CA GLU A 179 -3.90 -8.90 12.92
C GLU A 179 -2.59 -8.46 13.58
N LYS A 180 -1.46 -9.06 13.20
CA LYS A 180 -0.15 -8.79 13.79
C LYS A 180 0.58 -7.66 13.04
N PRO A 181 1.27 -6.76 13.77
CA PRO A 181 2.22 -5.83 13.18
C PRO A 181 3.26 -6.54 12.30
N ARG A 182 3.59 -5.94 11.16
CA ARG A 182 4.57 -6.51 10.18
C ARG A 182 6.00 -6.02 10.37
N CYS A 183 6.22 -5.09 11.30
CA CYS A 183 7.53 -4.53 11.59
C CYS A 183 7.52 -3.92 12.98
N THR A 184 8.62 -4.09 13.72
CA THR A 184 8.83 -3.52 15.06
C THR A 184 9.65 -2.22 15.06
N ARG A 185 10.05 -1.71 13.88
CA ARG A 185 11.06 -0.65 13.75
C ARG A 185 10.52 0.79 13.80
N SER A 186 9.20 1.05 13.76
CA SER A 186 8.69 2.42 13.96
C SER A 186 7.20 2.50 14.31
N TYR A 187 6.75 3.68 14.76
CA TYR A 187 5.36 4.10 15.06
C TYR A 187 4.29 3.74 14.01
N ARG A 188 4.71 3.31 12.81
CA ARG A 188 3.86 2.66 11.83
C ARG A 188 4.09 1.17 11.94
N GLU A 189 3.48 0.55 12.96
CA GLU A 189 3.15 -0.86 12.89
C GLU A 189 2.34 -1.04 11.61
N ALA A 190 2.99 -1.52 10.55
CA ALA A 190 2.39 -1.62 9.24
C ALA A 190 1.39 -2.77 9.29
N LEU A 191 0.21 -2.50 9.83
CA LEU A 191 -0.90 -3.42 9.86
C LEU A 191 -1.45 -3.56 8.44
N GLY A 192 -1.80 -4.79 8.06
CA GLY A 192 -2.20 -5.10 6.70
C GLY A 192 -2.32 -6.60 6.41
N HIS A 193 -2.98 -6.89 5.29
CA HIS A 193 -3.10 -8.24 4.78
C HIS A 193 -1.77 -8.81 4.32
N CYS A 194 -1.71 -10.14 4.28
CA CYS A 194 -0.52 -10.83 3.82
C CYS A 194 -0.27 -10.58 2.33
N THR A 195 1.00 -10.42 1.99
CA THR A 195 1.49 -10.45 0.61
C THR A 195 2.03 -11.84 0.29
N PRO A 196 2.44 -12.11 -0.95
CA PRO A 196 3.23 -13.29 -1.31
C PRO A 196 4.41 -13.60 -0.38
N MET A 197 5.02 -12.59 0.25
CA MET A 197 6.19 -12.73 1.13
C MET A 197 5.84 -13.14 2.58
N CYS A 198 4.58 -13.38 2.90
CA CYS A 198 4.21 -13.88 4.22
C CYS A 198 4.63 -15.35 4.40
N GLU A 199 5.57 -15.60 5.33
CA GLU A 199 6.11 -16.94 5.62
C GLU A 199 5.04 -17.98 5.98
N CYS A 200 4.05 -17.63 6.81
CA CYS A 200 2.93 -18.54 7.13
C CYS A 200 2.14 -18.93 5.88
N CYS A 201 1.84 -17.94 5.04
CA CYS A 201 1.12 -18.16 3.80
C CYS A 201 2.01 -18.95 2.79
N ASP A 202 3.34 -18.79 2.83
CA ASP A 202 4.29 -19.53 2.00
C ASP A 202 4.38 -21.01 2.39
N GLY A 203 4.53 -21.28 3.69
CA GLY A 203 4.55 -22.63 4.24
C GLY A 203 3.24 -23.38 3.94
N TYR A 204 2.09 -22.72 4.05
CA TYR A 204 0.80 -23.32 3.71
C TYR A 204 0.68 -23.68 2.22
N ARG A 205 1.20 -22.83 1.32
CA ARG A 205 1.20 -23.08 -0.13
C ARG A 205 2.20 -24.17 -0.53
N GLY A 206 3.22 -24.43 0.29
CA GLY A 206 4.33 -25.33 -0.01
C GLY A 206 5.25 -24.87 -1.14
N LYS A 207 5.05 -23.64 -1.67
CA LYS A 207 5.88 -23.06 -2.73
C LYS A 207 5.87 -21.54 -2.70
N ARG A 208 7.03 -20.95 -3.01
CA ARG A 208 7.22 -19.51 -3.11
C ARG A 208 6.58 -18.96 -4.38
N ILE A 209 5.75 -17.94 -4.21
CA ILE A 209 5.22 -17.16 -5.33
C ILE A 209 6.32 -16.21 -5.81
N ARG A 210 6.67 -16.31 -7.09
CA ARG A 210 7.59 -15.36 -7.71
C ARG A 210 6.89 -14.01 -7.89
N VAL A 211 7.47 -12.98 -7.27
CA VAL A 211 7.06 -11.59 -7.45
C VAL A 211 7.97 -10.96 -8.49
N VAL A 212 7.37 -10.32 -9.50
CA VAL A 212 8.07 -9.57 -10.53
C VAL A 212 7.70 -8.10 -10.36
N ALA A 213 8.71 -7.26 -10.16
CA ALA A 213 8.57 -5.81 -10.26
C ALA A 213 9.03 -5.40 -11.66
N SER A 214 8.15 -4.76 -12.42
CA SER A 214 8.53 -4.13 -13.68
C SER A 214 8.59 -2.63 -13.48
N ASP A 215 9.77 -2.06 -13.69
CA ASP A 215 9.97 -0.62 -13.68
C ASP A 215 9.37 -0.02 -14.95
N PHE A 216 8.54 1.02 -14.79
CA PHE A 216 8.11 1.84 -15.92
C PHE A 216 8.88 3.16 -15.88
N VAL A 217 9.55 3.49 -16.98
CA VAL A 217 10.06 4.84 -17.19
C VAL A 217 8.87 5.70 -17.64
N ALA A 218 8.52 6.74 -16.89
CA ALA A 218 7.54 7.72 -17.35
C ALA A 218 8.07 9.15 -17.23
N LEU A 219 7.70 9.95 -18.25
CA LEU A 219 8.07 11.33 -18.55
C LEU A 219 7.73 12.30 -17.41
N GLY A 220 8.68 13.16 -17.02
CA GLY A 220 8.40 14.39 -16.25
C GLY A 220 8.86 14.39 -14.79
N GLN A 221 9.59 15.46 -14.43
CA GLN A 221 10.10 15.89 -13.11
C GLN A 221 10.06 14.89 -11.95
N VAL A 222 11.02 13.96 -11.97
CA VAL A 222 11.36 13.06 -10.85
C VAL A 222 12.49 13.64 -9.98
N ASP A 223 12.69 14.97 -10.00
CA ASP A 223 13.86 15.61 -9.39
C ASP A 223 13.79 15.67 -7.85
N LEU A 224 12.61 15.43 -7.27
CA LEU A 224 12.38 15.42 -5.82
C LEU A 224 12.56 14.05 -5.16
N ILE A 225 12.90 13.01 -5.93
CA ILE A 225 13.07 11.64 -5.43
C ILE A 225 14.55 11.26 -5.57
N SER A 226 15.11 10.62 -4.54
CA SER A 226 16.44 10.03 -4.64
C SER A 226 16.51 9.08 -5.84
N ARG A 227 17.70 8.92 -6.43
CA ARG A 227 17.92 7.99 -7.56
C ARG A 227 17.39 6.58 -7.23
N GLU A 228 17.56 6.14 -5.99
CA GLU A 228 17.09 4.86 -5.47
C GLU A 228 15.56 4.77 -5.31
N GLY A 229 14.89 5.90 -5.09
CA GLY A 229 13.42 5.97 -5.01
C GLY A 229 12.75 5.98 -6.38
N LYS A 230 13.46 6.35 -7.45
CA LYS A 230 12.89 6.40 -8.81
C LYS A 230 12.38 5.03 -9.28
N ARG A 231 13.02 3.93 -8.89
CA ARG A 231 12.56 2.55 -9.19
C ARG A 231 11.29 2.12 -8.45
N TYR A 232 10.74 2.97 -7.57
CA TYR A 232 9.49 2.70 -6.85
C TYR A 232 8.36 3.63 -7.27
N MET A 233 8.67 4.64 -8.08
CA MET A 233 7.67 5.45 -8.76
C MET A 233 7.32 4.76 -10.07
N HIS A 234 6.03 4.62 -10.37
CA HIS A 234 5.50 3.94 -11.57
C HIS A 234 5.78 2.43 -11.69
N SER A 235 6.45 1.82 -10.71
CA SER A 235 6.69 0.39 -10.72
C SER A 235 5.39 -0.38 -10.52
N LYS A 236 5.24 -1.46 -11.30
CA LYS A 236 4.09 -2.36 -11.17
C LYS A 236 4.54 -3.72 -10.68
N ILE A 237 3.73 -4.27 -9.79
CA ILE A 237 3.95 -5.58 -9.22
C ILE A 237 3.07 -6.60 -9.93
N SER A 238 3.66 -7.73 -10.27
CA SER A 238 2.96 -8.87 -10.85
C SER A 238 3.34 -10.15 -10.13
N TYR A 239 2.35 -10.95 -9.77
CA TYR A 239 2.51 -12.29 -9.23
C TYR A 239 1.23 -13.10 -9.43
N SER A 240 1.36 -14.43 -9.38
CA SER A 240 0.24 -15.35 -9.54
C SER A 240 -0.83 -15.13 -8.46
N GLY A 241 -2.09 -15.01 -8.88
CA GLY A 241 -3.23 -14.83 -7.99
C GLY A 241 -3.51 -13.38 -7.56
N ARG A 242 -2.64 -12.41 -7.91
CA ARG A 242 -2.88 -10.98 -7.63
C ARG A 242 -4.21 -10.52 -8.23
N VAL A 243 -5.09 -9.96 -7.41
CA VAL A 243 -6.34 -9.36 -7.89
C VAL A 243 -6.01 -8.06 -8.62
N LYS A 244 -6.22 -8.04 -9.95
CA LYS A 244 -6.06 -6.83 -10.76
C LYS A 244 -7.26 -5.91 -10.55
N PHE A 245 -7.00 -4.62 -10.44
CA PHE A 245 -8.04 -3.60 -10.38
C PHE A 245 -7.54 -2.30 -11.03
N ASN A 246 -8.48 -1.41 -11.33
CA ASN A 246 -8.17 -0.09 -11.84
C ASN A 246 -9.08 0.93 -11.13
N PRO A 247 -8.54 1.78 -10.24
CA PRO A 247 -9.30 2.80 -9.51
C PRO A 247 -10.23 3.64 -10.40
N ARG A 248 -9.83 3.92 -11.64
CA ARG A 248 -10.60 4.71 -12.62
C ARG A 248 -11.87 4.01 -13.09
N LYS A 249 -11.92 2.67 -13.00
CA LYS A 249 -13.03 1.84 -13.46
C LYS A 249 -14.04 1.52 -12.36
N GLU A 250 -14.05 2.25 -11.23
CA GLU A 250 -15.00 2.03 -10.12
C GLU A 250 -16.49 2.02 -10.52
N LYS A 251 -16.85 2.62 -11.66
CA LYS A 251 -18.24 2.68 -12.14
C LYS A 251 -18.62 1.51 -13.07
N THR A 252 -17.64 0.82 -13.62
CA THR A 252 -17.83 -0.18 -14.69
C THR A 252 -17.25 -1.54 -14.36
N ASP A 253 -16.37 -1.62 -13.37
CA ASP A 253 -15.71 -2.83 -12.91
C ASP A 253 -16.03 -3.08 -11.43
N GLU A 254 -16.68 -4.20 -11.14
CA GLU A 254 -17.16 -4.52 -9.80
C GLU A 254 -16.02 -4.69 -8.80
N ILE A 255 -14.90 -5.29 -9.22
CA ILE A 255 -13.71 -5.47 -8.37
C ILE A 255 -13.15 -4.11 -7.97
N SER A 256 -13.00 -3.19 -8.93
CA SER A 256 -12.53 -1.83 -8.69
C SER A 256 -13.51 -1.04 -7.83
N ALA A 257 -14.83 -1.21 -8.02
CA ALA A 257 -15.84 -0.58 -7.19
C ALA A 257 -15.73 -1.01 -5.72
N ARG A 258 -15.64 -2.31 -5.48
CA ARG A 258 -15.48 -2.89 -4.14
C ARG A 258 -14.17 -2.44 -3.50
N LEU A 259 -13.06 -2.45 -4.25
CA LEU A 259 -11.78 -1.98 -3.76
C LEU A 259 -11.80 -0.49 -3.41
N MET A 260 -12.35 0.35 -4.28
CA MET A 260 -12.47 1.78 -4.02
C MET A 260 -13.36 2.04 -2.80
N ASN A 261 -14.43 1.27 -2.62
CA ASN A 261 -15.18 1.37 -1.39
C ASN A 261 -14.34 0.96 -0.17
N ALA A 262 -13.66 -0.18 -0.21
CA ALA A 262 -12.88 -0.69 0.91
C ALA A 262 -11.70 0.21 1.33
N TYR A 263 -10.93 0.72 0.35
CA TYR A 263 -9.74 1.51 0.62
C TYR A 263 -10.00 3.02 0.72
N VAL A 264 -11.05 3.54 0.09
CA VAL A 264 -11.24 4.98 -0.09
C VAL A 264 -12.55 5.46 0.53
N TRP A 265 -13.68 4.93 0.10
CA TRP A 265 -14.98 5.53 0.43
C TRP A 265 -15.52 5.09 1.80
N GLY A 266 -15.41 3.80 2.11
CA GLY A 266 -15.96 3.13 3.29
C GLY A 266 -17.45 3.43 3.51
N LEU A 267 -18.22 3.57 2.42
CA LEU A 267 -19.63 3.95 2.45
C LEU A 267 -20.59 2.76 2.44
N ASP A 268 -20.11 1.55 2.14
CA ASP A 268 -20.93 0.35 2.24
C ASP A 268 -21.20 0.01 3.72
N GLY A 269 -22.46 -0.31 4.02
CA GLY A 269 -22.93 -0.66 5.38
C GLY A 269 -22.42 -2.02 5.90
N ARG A 270 -21.50 -2.68 5.19
CA ARG A 270 -20.90 -3.97 5.58
C ARG A 270 -19.64 -3.77 6.43
N ARG A 271 -19.71 -2.84 7.39
CA ARG A 271 -18.70 -2.71 8.43
C ARG A 271 -19.04 -3.77 9.47
N GLY A 272 -18.25 -4.84 9.52
CA GLY A 272 -18.35 -5.87 10.54
C GLY A 272 -17.99 -5.34 11.92
#